data_AF-A0A484KVK7-F1
#
_entry.id   AF-A0A484KVK7-F1
#
_cell.length_a   1.000
_cell.length_b   1.000
_cell.length_c   1.000
_cell.angle_alpha   90.00
_cell.angle_beta   90.00
_cell.angle_gamma   90.00
#
_symmetry.space_group_name_H-M   'P 1'
#
loop_
_entity.id
_entity.type
_entity.pdbx_description
1 polymer ?
#
loop_
_entity_poly.entity_id
_entity_poly.type
_entity_poly.pdbx_seq_one_letter_code
_entity_poly.pdbx_strand_id
1 'polypeptide(L)'
;MSNTSNNLSNEELLATNAALKAQVEYLAKQVAELTKLKMNMVNTPEESDEEEEVPLEDNSSNTARGENYERGANDFKVDIPTFEGKNDPDDFLEWLETVERVFDFKDVPEEKKVKIVALKFRKYASTWWSNLSTKRRRENKAPVKTWFKMRSLLKKKFLPEQYVRDNFARLQHLRQGPRSVEDYTREFEELLM
;
A
#
# COMPACT_ATOMS: atom_id res chain seq x y z
N MET A 1 7.84 5.10 56.81
CA MET A 1 7.76 4.13 55.70
C MET A 1 6.48 3.33 55.88
N SER A 2 5.48 3.55 55.03
CA SER A 2 4.28 2.70 54.99
C SER A 2 3.80 2.67 53.54
N ASN A 3 4.16 1.60 52.82
CA ASN A 3 3.57 1.28 51.52
C ASN A 3 2.18 0.71 51.79
N THR A 4 1.16 1.54 51.64
CA THR A 4 -0.23 1.11 51.65
C THR A 4 -0.55 0.54 50.28
N SER A 5 -0.41 -0.79 50.13
CA SER A 5 -0.94 -1.48 48.97
C SER A 5 -2.46 -1.40 49.02
N ASN A 6 -3.05 -0.45 48.28
CA ASN A 6 -4.48 -0.36 48.07
C ASN A 6 -4.94 -1.59 47.28
N ASN A 7 -5.47 -2.59 47.98
CA ASN A 7 -6.31 -3.61 47.36
C ASN A 7 -7.60 -2.93 46.93
N LEU A 8 -7.81 -2.77 45.62
CA LEU A 8 -9.09 -2.35 45.05
C LEU A 8 -10.20 -3.23 45.62
N SER A 9 -11.28 -2.58 46.07
CA SER A 9 -12.46 -3.32 46.55
C SER A 9 -12.97 -4.24 45.44
N ASN A 10 -13.55 -5.39 45.79
CA ASN A 10 -14.14 -6.31 44.80
C ASN A 10 -15.15 -5.60 43.87
N GLU A 11 -15.80 -4.55 44.35
CA GLU A 11 -16.73 -3.73 43.60
C GLU A 11 -16.04 -2.82 42.57
N GLU A 12 -14.86 -2.28 42.90
CA GLU A 12 -14.03 -1.49 41.98
C GLU A 12 -13.36 -2.40 40.93
N LEU A 13 -12.98 -3.62 41.32
CA LEU A 13 -12.50 -4.66 40.40
C LEU A 13 -13.60 -5.08 39.41
N LEU A 14 -14.85 -5.20 39.87
CA LEU A 14 -15.99 -5.48 38.99
C LEU A 14 -16.24 -4.32 38.02
N ALA A 15 -16.19 -3.08 38.49
CA ALA A 15 -16.40 -1.89 37.67
C ALA A 15 -15.30 -1.73 36.61
N THR A 16 -14.03 -1.91 36.99
CA THR A 16 -12.88 -1.83 36.07
C THR A 16 -12.89 -2.95 35.03
N ASN A 17 -13.25 -4.18 35.41
CA ASN A 17 -13.42 -5.28 34.45
C ASN A 17 -14.57 -5.02 33.47
N ALA A 18 -15.70 -4.47 33.95
CA ALA A 18 -16.81 -4.08 33.08
C ALA A 18 -16.40 -2.98 32.08
N ALA A 19 -15.65 -1.98 32.55
CA ALA A 19 -15.13 -0.91 31.70
C ALA A 19 -14.14 -1.44 30.65
N LEU A 20 -13.22 -2.33 31.03
CA LEU A 20 -12.27 -2.95 30.12
C LEU A 20 -12.98 -3.77 29.04
N LYS A 21 -14.01 -4.53 29.44
CA LYS A 21 -14.82 -5.33 28.51
C LYS A 21 -15.56 -4.45 27.50
N ALA A 22 -16.10 -3.32 27.95
CA ALA A 22 -16.74 -2.34 27.06
C ALA A 22 -15.73 -1.72 26.07
N GLN A 23 -14.52 -1.43 26.52
CA GLN A 23 -13.45 -0.88 25.66
C GLN A 23 -13.00 -1.89 24.60
N VAL A 24 -12.85 -3.17 24.97
CA VAL A 24 -12.53 -4.25 24.02
C VAL A 24 -13.62 -4.40 22.98
N GLU A 25 -14.89 -4.34 23.38
CA GLU A 25 -16.02 -4.44 22.46
C GLU A 25 -16.07 -3.23 21.50
N TYR A 26 -15.77 -2.03 22.00
CA TYR A 26 -15.64 -0.83 21.18
C TYR A 26 -14.53 -0.96 20.14
N LEU A 27 -13.33 -1.40 20.55
CA LEU A 27 -12.22 -1.62 19.63
C LEU A 27 -12.55 -2.70 18.60
N ALA A 28 -13.23 -3.79 19.00
CA ALA A 28 -13.66 -4.84 18.08
C ALA A 28 -14.63 -4.29 17.01
N LYS A 29 -15.55 -3.39 17.38
CA LYS A 29 -16.45 -2.71 16.43
C LYS A 29 -15.67 -1.80 15.46
N GLN A 30 -14.72 -1.03 15.96
CA GLN A 30 -13.86 -0.18 15.12
C GLN A 30 -13.04 -1.00 14.10
N VAL A 31 -12.47 -2.13 14.53
CA VAL A 31 -11.74 -3.04 13.63
C VAL A 31 -12.67 -3.64 12.57
N ALA A 32 -13.90 -4.02 12.94
CA ALA A 32 -14.88 -4.54 11.98
C ALA A 32 -15.29 -3.49 10.95
N GLU A 33 -15.48 -2.23 11.36
CA GLU A 33 -15.76 -1.12 10.44
C GLU A 33 -14.60 -0.84 9.49
N LEU A 34 -13.37 -0.77 10.01
CA LEU A 34 -12.15 -0.60 9.19
C LEU A 34 -11.97 -1.77 8.21
N THR A 35 -12.27 -3.00 8.63
CA THR A 35 -12.22 -4.17 7.76
C THR A 35 -13.26 -4.09 6.65
N LYS A 36 -14.49 -3.67 6.97
CA LYS A 36 -15.56 -3.45 5.98
C LYS A 36 -15.20 -2.33 5.00
N LEU A 37 -14.61 -1.23 5.49
CA LEU A 37 -14.12 -0.13 4.67
C LEU A 37 -13.01 -0.60 3.72
N LYS A 38 -12.01 -1.35 4.25
CA LYS A 38 -10.92 -1.93 3.45
C LYS A 38 -11.45 -2.90 2.40
N MET A 39 -12.43 -3.73 2.74
CA MET A 39 -13.04 -4.68 1.80
C MET A 39 -13.88 -3.97 0.72
N ASN A 40 -14.53 -2.85 1.06
CA ASN A 40 -15.19 -1.99 0.08
C ASN A 40 -14.20 -1.29 -0.86
N MET A 41 -13.04 -0.84 -0.36
CA MET A 41 -11.98 -0.28 -1.22
C MET A 41 -11.35 -1.33 -2.13
N VAL A 42 -11.38 -2.62 -1.75
CA VAL A 42 -10.91 -3.74 -2.59
C VAL A 42 -11.99 -4.17 -3.60
N ASN A 43 -13.27 -3.88 -3.33
CA ASN A 43 -14.43 -4.27 -4.13
C ASN A 43 -15.08 -3.13 -4.91
N THR A 44 -14.49 -1.93 -5.00
CA THR A 44 -15.03 -0.85 -5.84
C THR A 44 -15.20 -1.38 -7.28
N PRO A 45 -16.43 -1.38 -7.83
CA PRO A 45 -16.67 -1.70 -9.22
C PRO A 45 -15.86 -0.76 -10.11
N GLU A 46 -15.44 -1.27 -11.26
CA GLU A 46 -14.99 -0.46 -12.39
C GLU A 46 -16.00 0.68 -12.58
N GLU A 47 -15.59 1.91 -12.25
CA GLU A 47 -16.31 3.10 -12.69
C GLU A 47 -16.29 3.09 -14.22
N SER A 48 -17.49 3.21 -14.75
CA SER A 48 -17.87 3.31 -16.14
C SER A 48 -17.05 4.38 -16.87
N ASP A 49 -16.62 4.03 -18.07
CA ASP A 49 -16.09 4.96 -19.08
C ASP A 49 -17.19 5.98 -19.44
N GLU A 50 -17.27 7.09 -18.71
CA GLU A 50 -17.88 8.32 -19.23
C GLU A 50 -16.75 9.33 -19.48
N GLU A 51 -16.53 9.59 -20.77
CA GLU A 51 -15.52 10.48 -21.31
C GLU A 51 -15.98 11.95 -21.12
N GLU A 52 -15.31 12.72 -20.27
CA GLU A 52 -15.32 14.18 -20.39
C GLU A 52 -14.22 14.59 -21.40
N GLU A 53 -14.65 15.00 -22.60
CA GLU A 53 -13.79 15.67 -23.57
C GLU A 53 -13.40 17.05 -23.04
N VAL A 54 -12.11 17.24 -22.72
CA VAL A 54 -11.51 18.56 -22.53
C VAL A 54 -10.95 19.09 -23.86
N PRO A 55 -11.39 20.27 -24.34
CA PRO A 55 -10.88 20.83 -25.58
C PRO A 55 -9.38 21.21 -25.51
N LEU A 56 -8.66 20.90 -26.59
CA LEU A 56 -7.27 21.28 -26.80
C LEU A 56 -7.19 22.75 -27.20
N GLU A 57 -6.61 23.60 -26.35
CA GLU A 57 -6.15 24.93 -26.76
C GLU A 57 -4.63 24.91 -27.04
N ASP A 58 -4.32 25.25 -28.29
CA ASP A 58 -3.01 25.61 -28.79
C ASP A 58 -2.59 26.97 -28.21
N ASN A 59 -1.39 27.04 -27.63
CA ASN A 59 -0.63 28.28 -27.75
C ASN A 59 0.88 28.03 -27.65
N SER A 60 1.54 28.10 -28.81
CA SER A 60 2.98 28.39 -28.87
C SER A 60 3.25 29.87 -28.63
N SER A 61 4.08 30.20 -27.63
CA SER A 61 5.37 30.91 -27.82
C SER A 61 5.80 31.77 -26.61
N ASN A 62 7.04 31.49 -26.18
CA ASN A 62 8.12 32.44 -25.86
C ASN A 62 8.33 33.04 -24.44
N THR A 63 9.54 32.73 -23.98
CA THR A 63 10.55 33.59 -23.31
C THR A 63 10.28 34.08 -21.89
N ALA A 64 11.03 33.55 -20.92
CA ALA A 64 12.26 34.18 -20.41
C ALA A 64 12.58 33.65 -19.00
N ARG A 65 13.83 33.19 -18.82
CA ARG A 65 14.65 33.31 -17.61
C ARG A 65 13.90 33.36 -16.26
N GLY A 66 13.81 32.20 -15.62
CA GLY A 66 13.54 32.05 -14.20
C GLY A 66 14.43 30.95 -13.63
N GLU A 67 15.64 31.33 -13.27
CA GLU A 67 16.33 30.87 -12.07
C GLU A 67 16.59 29.35 -11.88
N ASN A 68 17.82 28.99 -12.26
CA ASN A 68 18.53 27.77 -11.85
C ASN A 68 18.76 27.72 -10.32
N TYR A 69 17.76 27.31 -9.54
CA TYR A 69 17.94 27.01 -8.11
C TYR A 69 17.51 25.60 -7.70
N GLU A 70 17.64 24.58 -8.56
CA GLU A 70 17.42 23.18 -8.12
C GLU A 70 18.43 22.17 -8.70
N ARG A 71 19.48 22.63 -9.38
CA ARG A 71 20.48 21.73 -10.00
C ARG A 71 21.50 21.16 -8.99
N GLY A 72 21.35 21.45 -7.70
CA GLY A 72 22.30 21.05 -6.65
C GLY A 72 21.79 20.04 -5.60
N ALA A 73 20.48 19.78 -5.54
CA ALA A 73 19.90 18.89 -4.51
C ALA A 73 19.66 17.45 -5.00
N ASN A 74 19.70 17.21 -6.31
CA ASN A 74 19.35 15.94 -6.94
C ASN A 74 20.57 15.06 -7.33
N ASP A 75 21.73 15.25 -6.70
CA ASP A 75 22.90 14.40 -6.95
C ASP A 75 22.76 13.00 -6.32
N PHE A 76 21.72 12.78 -5.50
CA PHE A 76 21.36 11.44 -5.07
C PHE A 76 20.63 10.71 -6.20
N LYS A 77 21.39 9.91 -6.96
CA LYS A 77 20.88 9.07 -8.05
C LYS A 77 20.06 7.90 -7.49
N VAL A 78 18.84 8.18 -7.04
CA VAL A 78 17.83 7.14 -6.77
C VAL A 78 17.43 6.55 -8.11
N ASP A 79 17.31 5.23 -8.23
CA ASP A 79 16.79 4.57 -9.42
C ASP A 79 15.63 3.67 -9.05
N ILE A 80 14.69 3.47 -9.99
CA ILE A 80 13.58 2.54 -9.76
C ILE A 80 14.14 1.12 -9.76
N PRO A 81 13.90 0.31 -8.72
CA PRO A 81 14.38 -1.06 -8.66
C PRO A 81 13.72 -1.92 -9.74
N THR A 82 14.44 -2.93 -10.22
CA THR A 82 13.89 -3.92 -11.16
C THR A 82 13.06 -4.96 -10.44
N PHE A 83 12.03 -5.48 -11.10
CA PHE A 83 11.21 -6.56 -10.58
C PHE A 83 11.19 -7.76 -11.52
N GLU A 84 11.56 -8.93 -11.00
CA GLU A 84 11.63 -10.16 -11.76
C GLU A 84 10.32 -10.96 -11.78
N GLY A 85 9.41 -10.68 -10.83
CA GLY A 85 8.17 -11.44 -10.65
C GLY A 85 8.36 -12.76 -9.90
N LYS A 86 9.15 -12.76 -8.81
CA LYS A 86 9.26 -13.94 -7.93
C LYS A 86 7.91 -14.18 -7.22
N ASN A 87 7.68 -15.42 -6.77
CA ASN A 87 6.48 -15.79 -6.00
C ASN A 87 6.65 -15.50 -4.50
N ASP A 88 7.27 -14.38 -4.18
CA ASP A 88 7.46 -13.93 -2.81
C ASP A 88 6.64 -12.64 -2.60
N PRO A 89 5.57 -12.70 -1.80
CA PRO A 89 4.73 -11.54 -1.51
C PRO A 89 5.46 -10.41 -0.78
N ASP A 90 6.40 -10.74 0.11
CA ASP A 90 7.14 -9.75 0.91
C ASP A 90 8.09 -8.97 0.00
N ASP A 91 8.88 -9.68 -0.82
CA ASP A 91 9.74 -9.07 -1.86
C ASP A 91 8.93 -8.15 -2.79
N PHE A 92 7.70 -8.55 -3.15
CA PHE A 92 6.82 -7.76 -4.02
C PHE A 92 6.32 -6.47 -3.32
N LEU A 93 5.91 -6.57 -2.05
CA LEU A 93 5.44 -5.42 -1.28
C LEU A 93 6.57 -4.43 -1.02
N GLU A 94 7.76 -4.90 -0.64
CA GLU A 94 8.94 -4.06 -0.46
C GLU A 94 9.34 -3.36 -1.76
N TRP A 95 9.36 -4.10 -2.88
CA TRP A 95 9.62 -3.52 -4.19
C TRP A 95 8.59 -2.44 -4.54
N LEU A 96 7.30 -2.72 -4.33
CA LEU A 96 6.22 -1.79 -4.66
C LEU A 96 6.32 -0.51 -3.82
N GLU A 97 6.57 -0.63 -2.52
CA GLU A 97 6.76 0.50 -1.62
C GLU A 97 7.98 1.33 -2.02
N THR A 98 9.09 0.68 -2.37
CA THR A 98 10.29 1.36 -2.85
C THR A 98 10.00 2.17 -4.12
N VAL A 99 9.23 1.61 -5.07
CA VAL A 99 8.80 2.32 -6.28
C VAL A 99 7.96 3.56 -5.94
N GLU A 100 7.01 3.44 -5.01
CA GLU A 100 6.17 4.58 -4.56
C GLU A 100 7.06 5.68 -3.95
N ARG A 101 7.99 5.34 -3.04
CA ARG A 101 8.95 6.28 -2.47
C ARG A 101 9.83 6.96 -3.54
N VAL A 102 10.27 6.23 -4.56
CA VAL A 102 11.06 6.83 -5.67
C VAL A 102 10.22 7.80 -6.49
N PHE A 103 8.94 7.49 -6.72
CA PHE A 103 8.05 8.40 -7.43
C PHE A 103 7.80 9.69 -6.67
N ASP A 104 7.59 9.59 -5.36
CA ASP A 104 7.39 10.74 -4.49
C ASP A 104 8.67 11.57 -4.37
N PHE A 105 9.84 10.94 -4.18
CA PHE A 105 11.12 11.64 -4.08
C PHE A 105 11.52 12.40 -5.36
N LYS A 106 11.13 11.89 -6.53
CA LYS A 106 11.49 12.49 -7.82
C LYS A 106 10.38 13.33 -8.46
N ASP A 107 9.25 13.50 -7.77
CA ASP A 107 8.04 14.15 -8.30
C ASP A 107 7.67 13.64 -9.70
N VAL A 108 7.65 12.31 -9.88
CA VAL A 108 7.44 11.72 -11.20
C VAL A 108 6.00 11.98 -11.68
N PRO A 109 5.81 12.60 -12.86
CA PRO A 109 4.49 12.83 -13.42
C PRO A 109 3.72 11.53 -13.67
N GLU A 110 2.42 11.53 -13.40
CA GLU A 110 1.54 10.35 -13.46
C GLU A 110 1.60 9.64 -14.82
N GLU A 111 1.63 10.39 -15.91
CA GLU A 111 1.67 9.89 -17.28
C GLU A 111 2.98 9.16 -17.65
N LYS A 112 4.03 9.31 -16.82
CA LYS A 112 5.33 8.64 -17.00
C LYS A 112 5.48 7.40 -16.13
N LYS A 113 4.81 7.33 -14.97
CA LYS A 113 4.99 6.26 -13.97
C LYS A 113 4.85 4.86 -14.57
N VAL A 114 3.76 4.59 -15.29
CA VAL A 114 3.50 3.28 -15.91
C VAL A 114 4.61 2.89 -16.88
N LYS A 115 5.05 3.82 -17.72
CA LYS A 115 6.13 3.56 -18.69
C LYS A 115 7.41 3.21 -17.96
N ILE A 116 7.80 4.00 -16.96
CA ILE A 116 9.05 3.77 -16.22
C ILE A 116 9.03 2.40 -15.52
N VAL A 117 7.94 2.04 -14.84
CA VAL A 117 7.84 0.71 -14.19
C VAL A 117 7.86 -0.42 -15.21
N ALA A 118 7.16 -0.27 -16.33
CA ALA A 118 7.15 -1.29 -17.39
C ALA A 118 8.57 -1.58 -17.93
N LEU A 119 9.44 -0.56 -18.02
CA LEU A 119 10.86 -0.75 -18.40
C LEU A 119 11.69 -1.50 -17.34
N LYS A 120 11.25 -1.48 -16.07
CA LYS A 120 11.94 -2.10 -14.94
C LYS A 120 11.52 -3.56 -14.70
N PHE A 121 10.51 -4.06 -15.41
CA PHE A 121 10.18 -5.46 -15.39
C PHE A 121 11.22 -6.33 -16.09
N ARG A 122 11.55 -7.44 -15.45
CA ARG A 122 12.48 -8.46 -15.94
C ARG A 122 11.82 -9.83 -15.84
N LYS A 123 12.38 -10.82 -16.53
CA LYS A 123 11.97 -12.23 -16.47
C LYS A 123 10.44 -12.40 -16.49
N TYR A 124 9.88 -13.06 -15.47
CA TYR A 124 8.47 -13.42 -15.40
C TYR A 124 7.54 -12.19 -15.38
N ALA A 125 7.91 -11.14 -14.66
CA ALA A 125 7.14 -9.89 -14.62
C ALA A 125 7.02 -9.25 -16.02
N SER A 126 8.11 -9.27 -16.81
CA SER A 126 8.12 -8.71 -18.16
C SER A 126 7.22 -9.50 -19.11
N THR A 127 7.28 -10.85 -19.05
CA THR A 127 6.38 -11.72 -19.80
C THR A 127 4.92 -11.50 -19.41
N TRP A 128 4.63 -11.43 -18.11
CA TRP A 128 3.28 -11.17 -17.62
C TRP A 128 2.73 -9.83 -18.12
N TRP A 129 3.49 -8.74 -18.01
CA TRP A 129 3.06 -7.41 -18.43
C TRP A 129 2.79 -7.35 -19.94
N SER A 130 3.64 -8.00 -20.74
CA SER A 130 3.47 -8.10 -22.20
C SER A 130 2.21 -8.89 -22.57
N ASN A 131 1.96 -10.01 -21.88
CA ASN A 131 0.76 -10.82 -22.08
C ASN A 131 -0.51 -10.08 -21.66
N LEU A 132 -0.47 -9.36 -20.54
CA LEU A 132 -1.59 -8.54 -20.06
C LEU A 132 -1.93 -7.44 -21.06
N SER A 133 -0.91 -6.72 -21.55
CA SER A 133 -1.09 -5.66 -22.55
C SER A 133 -1.67 -6.20 -23.85
N THR A 134 -1.17 -7.35 -24.32
CA THR A 134 -1.68 -8.02 -25.52
C THR A 134 -3.11 -8.50 -25.34
N LYS A 135 -3.43 -9.11 -24.19
CA LYS A 135 -4.78 -9.57 -23.86
C LYS A 135 -5.77 -8.42 -23.84
N ARG A 136 -5.45 -7.30 -23.16
CA ARG A 136 -6.31 -6.11 -23.14
C ARG A 136 -6.57 -5.56 -24.54
N ARG A 137 -5.54 -5.50 -25.39
CA ARG A 137 -5.69 -5.08 -26.79
C ARG A 137 -6.65 -5.99 -27.57
N ARG A 138 -6.52 -7.31 -27.41
CA ARG A 138 -7.42 -8.29 -28.07
C ARG A 138 -8.87 -8.18 -27.59
N GLU A 139 -9.06 -7.78 -26.33
CA GLU A 139 -10.38 -7.55 -25.72
C GLU A 139 -10.92 -6.13 -25.97
N ASN A 140 -10.27 -5.31 -26.83
CA ASN A 140 -10.61 -3.90 -27.08
C ASN A 140 -10.69 -3.04 -25.80
N LYS A 141 -9.93 -3.40 -24.76
CA LYS A 141 -9.86 -2.63 -23.51
C LYS A 141 -8.81 -1.53 -23.63
N ALA A 142 -9.09 -0.39 -22.98
CA ALA A 142 -8.14 0.70 -22.87
C ALA A 142 -6.78 0.24 -22.28
N PRO A 143 -5.66 0.79 -22.77
CA PRO A 143 -4.34 0.53 -22.21
C PRO A 143 -4.27 1.06 -20.77
N VAL A 144 -3.41 0.45 -19.96
CA VAL A 144 -3.19 0.91 -18.58
C VAL A 144 -2.37 2.20 -18.66
N LYS A 145 -3.00 3.35 -18.34
CA LYS A 145 -2.36 4.67 -18.38
C LYS A 145 -1.96 5.21 -17.01
N THR A 146 -2.70 4.87 -15.96
CA THR A 146 -2.48 5.35 -14.58
C THR A 146 -1.65 4.37 -13.76
N TRP A 147 -0.80 4.87 -12.88
CA TRP A 147 -0.07 4.08 -11.88
C TRP A 147 -1.03 3.33 -10.96
N PHE A 148 -2.14 3.97 -10.55
CA PHE A 148 -3.16 3.35 -9.71
C PHE A 148 -3.68 2.02 -10.30
N LYS A 149 -4.14 2.03 -11.56
CA LYS A 149 -4.61 0.80 -12.24
C LYS A 149 -3.48 -0.24 -12.38
N MET A 150 -2.25 0.19 -12.66
CA MET A 150 -1.11 -0.72 -12.75
C MET A 150 -0.80 -1.40 -11.41
N ARG A 151 -0.80 -0.65 -10.31
CA ARG A 151 -0.62 -1.14 -8.94
C ARG A 151 -1.69 -2.16 -8.57
N SER A 152 -2.95 -1.91 -8.89
CA SER A 152 -4.04 -2.87 -8.65
C SER A 152 -3.86 -4.18 -9.43
N LEU A 153 -3.42 -4.10 -10.69
CA LEU A 153 -3.13 -5.27 -11.52
C LEU A 153 -1.91 -6.06 -11.01
N LEU A 154 -0.88 -5.35 -10.54
CA LEU A 154 0.30 -5.94 -9.91
C LEU A 154 -0.06 -6.69 -8.63
N LYS A 155 -0.79 -6.05 -7.71
CA LYS A 155 -1.28 -6.71 -6.47
C LYS A 155 -2.10 -7.95 -6.81
N LYS A 156 -3.06 -7.85 -7.73
CA LYS A 156 -3.87 -8.99 -8.17
C LYS A 156 -3.03 -10.15 -8.73
N LYS A 157 -1.87 -9.87 -9.33
CA LYS A 157 -1.01 -10.90 -9.92
C LYS A 157 0.00 -11.51 -8.94
N PHE A 158 0.63 -10.68 -8.13
CA PHE A 158 1.82 -11.04 -7.34
C PHE A 158 1.56 -11.12 -5.84
N LEU A 159 0.37 -10.72 -5.37
CA LEU A 159 -0.05 -10.85 -3.98
C LEU A 159 -1.15 -11.92 -3.87
N PRO A 160 -0.82 -13.16 -3.43
CA PRO A 160 -1.81 -14.20 -3.23
C PRO A 160 -2.85 -13.79 -2.18
N GLU A 161 -4.14 -14.03 -2.42
CA GLU A 161 -5.20 -13.74 -1.43
C GLU A 161 -4.96 -14.46 -0.09
N GLN A 162 -4.33 -15.65 -0.14
CA GLN A 162 -3.99 -16.41 1.04
C GLN A 162 -2.99 -15.70 1.94
N TYR A 163 -2.04 -14.95 1.37
CA TYR A 163 -1.03 -14.21 2.15
C TYR A 163 -1.69 -13.18 3.07
N VAL A 164 -2.66 -12.41 2.57
CA VAL A 164 -3.39 -11.43 3.39
C VAL A 164 -4.21 -12.12 4.48
N ARG A 165 -4.81 -13.28 4.18
CA ARG A 165 -5.55 -14.06 5.18
C ARG A 165 -4.63 -14.63 6.26
N ASP A 166 -3.47 -15.13 5.87
CA ASP A 166 -2.47 -15.70 6.78
C ASP A 166 -1.90 -14.61 7.69
N ASN A 167 -1.57 -13.43 7.15
CA ASN A 167 -1.12 -12.29 7.95
C ASN A 167 -2.18 -11.88 8.97
N PHE A 168 -3.45 -11.80 8.55
CA PHE A 168 -4.55 -11.48 9.47
C PHE A 168 -4.73 -12.55 10.55
N ALA A 169 -4.66 -13.83 10.19
CA ALA A 169 -4.75 -14.92 11.15
C ALA A 169 -3.58 -14.88 12.14
N ARG A 170 -2.34 -14.65 11.68
CA ARG A 170 -1.16 -14.46 12.54
C ARG A 170 -1.34 -13.27 13.47
N LEU A 171 -1.87 -12.14 12.97
CA LEU A 171 -2.13 -10.94 13.75
C LEU A 171 -3.14 -11.19 14.88
N GLN A 172 -4.22 -11.92 14.61
CA GLN A 172 -5.23 -12.28 15.62
C GLN A 172 -4.63 -13.12 16.77
N HIS A 173 -3.69 -14.01 16.44
CA HIS A 173 -3.03 -14.89 17.40
C HIS A 173 -1.71 -14.31 17.94
N LEU A 174 -1.31 -13.12 17.49
CA LEU A 174 -0.05 -12.50 17.91
C LEU A 174 -0.10 -12.17 19.41
N ARG A 175 0.87 -12.70 20.16
CA ARG A 175 1.07 -12.43 21.58
C ARG A 175 2.56 -12.17 21.80
N GLN A 176 2.87 -11.21 22.67
CA GLN A 176 4.25 -10.91 23.05
C GLN A 176 4.91 -12.14 23.69
N GLY A 177 4.25 -12.74 24.68
CA GLY A 177 4.80 -13.86 25.44
C GLY A 177 6.09 -13.46 26.17
N PRO A 178 7.14 -14.31 26.16
CA PRO A 178 8.43 -14.00 26.81
C PRO A 178 9.36 -13.11 25.97
N ARG A 179 8.94 -12.66 24.78
CA ARG A 179 9.76 -11.86 23.86
C ARG A 179 9.82 -10.39 24.30
N SER A 180 10.84 -9.68 23.81
CA SER A 180 10.95 -8.25 24.03
C SER A 180 9.76 -7.50 23.39
N VAL A 181 9.46 -6.30 23.91
CA VAL A 181 8.44 -5.43 23.32
C VAL A 181 8.83 -5.03 21.90
N GLU A 182 10.13 -4.83 21.63
CA GLU A 182 10.66 -4.48 20.32
C GLU A 182 10.39 -5.59 19.29
N ASP A 183 10.65 -6.85 19.62
CA ASP A 183 10.42 -7.98 18.71
C ASP A 183 8.93 -8.19 18.42
N TYR A 184 8.08 -8.02 19.45
CA TYR A 184 6.64 -8.08 19.27
C TYR A 184 6.13 -6.95 18.36
N THR A 185 6.62 -5.73 18.58
CA THR A 185 6.21 -4.56 17.79
C THR A 185 6.62 -4.71 16.34
N ARG A 186 7.83 -5.20 16.07
CA ARG A 186 8.31 -5.48 14.73
C ARG A 186 7.44 -6.51 13.99
N GLU A 187 7.14 -7.64 14.64
CA GLU A 187 6.26 -8.65 14.02
C GLU A 187 4.83 -8.11 13.80
N PHE A 188 4.32 -7.27 14.72
CA PHE A 188 3.03 -6.62 14.57
C PHE A 188 2.99 -5.69 13.35
N GLU A 189 4.03 -4.87 13.16
CA GLU A 189 4.17 -3.96 12.02
C GLU A 189 4.31 -4.73 10.70
N GLU A 190 5.11 -5.80 10.68
CA GLU A 190 5.27 -6.67 9.51
C GLU A 190 3.93 -7.32 9.09
N LEU A 191 3.12 -7.75 10.05
CA LEU A 191 1.81 -8.39 9.77
C LEU A 191 0.72 -7.39 9.36
N LEU A 192 0.93 -6.08 9.55
CA LEU A 192 -0.01 -5.03 9.16
C LEU A 192 0.16 -4.57 7.70
N MET A 193 1.31 -4.88 7.07
CA MET A 193 1.59 -4.59 5.66
C MET A 193 0.70 -5.40 4.71
#